data_AF-A0A948RDX6-F1
#
_entry.id   AF-A0A948RDX6-F1
#
_cell.length_a   1.000
_cell.length_b   1.000
_cell.length_c   1.000
_cell.angle_alpha   90.00
_cell.angle_beta   90.00
_cell.angle_gamma   90.00
#
_symmetry.space_group_name_H-M   'P 1'
#
loop_
_entity.id
_entity.type
_entity.pdbx_description
1 polymer ?
#
loop_
_entity_poly.entity_id
_entity_poly.type
_entity_poly.pdbx_seq_one_letter_code
_entity_poly.pdbx_strand_id
1 'polypeptide(L)'
;MGEKVMVDFPGFITRDKNNRHLLVGDDSHVLLSNTIIADLHRQLFDSLGFDEAARLIYGATKKGTLEVQSNLIRAYRVTLKGGDDLENRISRFPLYIQTFGHGKGKTIERGKEFLFEVKNSSIAEYLKESQLGRPVCYFLCGFFAGMAEAYAALVEPATHYDCVETKCIAAGASNCEFKLSPS
;
A
#
# COMPACT_ATOMS: atom_id res chain seq x y z
N MET A 1 6.73 -32.55 2.25
CA MET A 1 5.93 -31.36 2.65
C MET A 1 6.85 -30.16 2.48
N GLY A 2 6.81 -29.53 1.30
CA GLY A 2 7.72 -28.42 1.00
C GLY A 2 7.37 -27.20 1.86
N GLU A 3 8.37 -26.53 2.42
CA GLU A 3 8.22 -25.18 2.97
C GLU A 3 7.49 -24.32 1.93
N LYS A 4 6.28 -23.86 2.27
CA LYS A 4 5.57 -22.88 1.47
C LYS A 4 6.28 -21.54 1.66
N VAL A 5 7.37 -21.34 0.93
CA VAL A 5 8.03 -20.05 0.74
C VAL A 5 7.16 -19.22 -0.22
N MET A 6 6.00 -18.79 0.26
CA MET A 6 5.17 -17.78 -0.40
C MET A 6 4.33 -17.07 0.66
N VAL A 7 5.03 -16.29 1.47
CA VAL A 7 4.40 -15.25 2.30
C VAL A 7 4.77 -13.86 1.77
N ASP A 8 5.82 -13.78 0.95
CA ASP A 8 6.18 -12.59 0.22
C ASP A 8 5.70 -12.74 -1.21
N PHE A 9 4.64 -12.01 -1.58
CA PHE A 9 4.18 -11.83 -2.96
C PHE A 9 5.39 -11.54 -3.86
N PRO A 10 5.80 -12.48 -4.71
CA PRO A 10 5.40 -12.44 -6.12
C PRO A 10 5.34 -13.85 -6.78
N GLY A 11 4.25 -14.19 -7.48
CA GLY A 11 4.32 -15.35 -8.38
C GLY A 11 3.05 -15.83 -9.06
N PHE A 12 1.87 -15.65 -8.47
CA PHE A 12 0.67 -16.30 -9.01
C PHE A 12 -0.53 -15.37 -8.94
N ILE A 13 -0.64 -14.46 -9.91
CA ILE A 13 -1.96 -13.95 -10.30
C ILE A 13 -2.63 -15.09 -11.05
N THR A 14 -3.67 -15.67 -10.47
CA THR A 14 -4.44 -16.75 -11.10
C THR A 14 -5.87 -16.31 -11.35
N ARG A 15 -6.69 -17.19 -11.91
CA ARG A 15 -8.14 -17.02 -11.97
C ARG A 15 -8.78 -18.10 -11.13
N ASP A 16 -9.92 -17.78 -10.52
CA ASP A 16 -10.74 -18.83 -9.91
C ASP A 16 -11.18 -19.86 -10.97
N LYS A 17 -11.59 -21.05 -10.53
CA LYS A 17 -12.01 -22.15 -11.42
C LYS A 17 -13.14 -21.78 -12.40
N ASN A 18 -13.88 -20.72 -12.10
CA ASN A 18 -15.01 -20.24 -12.88
C ASN A 18 -14.68 -18.97 -13.69
N ASN A 19 -13.41 -18.52 -13.71
CA ASN A 19 -12.94 -17.28 -14.33
C ASN A 19 -13.67 -15.98 -13.88
N ARG A 20 -14.29 -15.97 -12.70
CA ARG A 20 -15.02 -14.82 -12.15
C ARG A 20 -14.11 -13.80 -11.48
N HIS A 21 -13.02 -14.27 -10.88
CA HIS A 21 -12.13 -13.43 -10.06
C HIS A 21 -10.68 -13.62 -10.49
N LEU A 22 -9.90 -12.53 -10.49
CA LEU A 22 -8.45 -12.64 -10.42
C LEU A 22 -8.09 -12.94 -8.97
N LEU A 23 -7.19 -13.90 -8.75
CA LEU A 23 -6.78 -14.28 -7.42
C LEU A 23 -5.32 -13.89 -7.20
N VAL A 24 -5.02 -13.32 -6.04
CA VAL A 24 -3.65 -13.21 -5.55
C VAL A 24 -3.57 -13.88 -4.18
N GLY A 25 -2.96 -15.06 -4.16
CA GLY A 25 -3.22 -16.03 -3.08
C GLY A 25 -4.67 -16.51 -3.17
N ASP A 26 -5.41 -16.41 -2.06
CA ASP A 26 -6.84 -16.74 -1.98
C ASP A 26 -7.75 -15.51 -2.01
N ASP A 27 -7.19 -14.29 -2.15
CA ASP A 27 -7.95 -13.05 -2.19
C ASP A 27 -8.41 -12.70 -3.61
N SER A 28 -9.61 -12.13 -3.72
CA SER A 28 -10.26 -11.81 -5.00
C SER A 28 -10.03 -10.36 -5.38
N HIS A 29 -9.45 -10.17 -6.57
CA HIS A 29 -9.14 -8.86 -7.14
C HIS A 29 -9.84 -8.65 -8.50
N VAL A 30 -9.89 -7.38 -8.90
CA VAL A 30 -10.30 -6.92 -10.22
C VAL A 30 -9.19 -6.09 -10.83
N LEU A 31 -9.03 -6.16 -12.16
CA LEU A 31 -8.12 -5.28 -12.89
C LEU A 31 -8.91 -4.05 -13.35
N LEU A 32 -8.50 -2.87 -12.90
CA LEU A 32 -9.11 -1.60 -13.29
C LEU A 32 -8.08 -0.72 -13.99
N SER A 33 -8.53 0.07 -14.97
CA SER A 33 -7.68 1.06 -15.62
C SER A 33 -7.27 2.15 -14.63
N ASN A 34 -5.99 2.55 -14.66
CA ASN A 34 -5.49 3.66 -13.85
C ASN A 34 -6.25 4.97 -14.12
N THR A 35 -6.75 5.18 -15.34
CA THR A 35 -7.59 6.33 -15.68
C THR A 35 -8.90 6.33 -14.88
N ILE A 36 -9.54 5.17 -14.70
CA ILE A 36 -10.77 5.05 -13.91
C ILE A 36 -10.47 5.38 -12.46
N ILE A 37 -9.38 4.82 -11.91
CA ILE A 37 -9.03 5.06 -10.50
C ILE A 37 -8.67 6.53 -10.26
N ALA A 38 -7.90 7.14 -11.17
CA ALA A 38 -7.56 8.56 -11.09
C ALA A 38 -8.81 9.45 -11.18
N ASP A 39 -9.75 9.12 -12.05
CA ASP A 39 -11.00 9.85 -12.17
C ASP A 39 -11.89 9.71 -10.92
N LEU A 40 -11.93 8.52 -10.30
CA LEU A 40 -12.59 8.34 -9.01
C LEU A 40 -11.98 9.23 -7.92
N HIS A 41 -10.65 9.34 -7.86
CA HIS A 41 -9.99 10.24 -6.91
C HIS A 41 -10.37 11.70 -7.18
N ARG A 42 -10.32 12.12 -8.44
CA ARG A 42 -10.70 13.48 -8.86
C ARG A 42 -12.14 13.81 -8.47
N GLN A 43 -13.09 12.93 -8.80
CA GLN A 43 -14.49 13.13 -8.45
C GLN A 43 -14.71 13.19 -6.93
N LEU A 44 -13.98 12.41 -6.13
CA LEU A 44 -14.03 12.51 -4.67
C LEU A 44 -13.51 13.86 -4.17
N PHE A 45 -12.37 14.33 -4.70
CA PHE A 45 -11.81 15.64 -4.35
C PHE A 45 -12.78 16.78 -4.69
N ASP A 46 -13.40 16.73 -5.88
CA ASP A 46 -14.34 17.75 -6.33
C ASP A 46 -15.64 17.75 -5.52
N SER A 47 -16.12 16.56 -5.11
CA SER A 47 -17.42 16.41 -4.44
C SER A 47 -17.38 16.67 -2.94
N LEU A 48 -16.31 16.28 -2.26
CA LEU A 48 -16.20 16.32 -0.79
C LEU A 48 -15.25 17.39 -0.29
N GLY A 49 -14.46 17.99 -1.18
CA GLY A 49 -13.29 18.76 -0.81
C GLY A 49 -12.09 17.85 -0.56
N PHE A 50 -10.91 18.41 -0.82
CA PHE A 50 -9.66 17.66 -0.87
C PHE A 50 -9.33 16.93 0.44
N ASP A 51 -9.39 17.63 1.57
CA ASP A 51 -8.93 17.08 2.86
C ASP A 51 -9.84 15.95 3.36
N GLU A 52 -11.16 16.06 3.16
CA GLU A 52 -12.11 15.02 3.56
C GLU A 52 -12.00 13.78 2.66
N ALA A 53 -11.89 13.98 1.35
CA ALA A 53 -11.63 12.88 0.41
C ALA A 53 -10.30 12.17 0.72
N ALA A 54 -9.22 12.92 0.99
CA ALA A 54 -7.93 12.37 1.39
C ALA A 54 -8.04 11.51 2.67
N ARG A 55 -8.74 12.02 3.69
CA ARG A 55 -9.02 11.30 4.95
C ARG A 55 -9.77 10.00 4.71
N LEU A 56 -10.80 10.02 3.87
CA LEU A 56 -11.60 8.84 3.54
C LEU A 56 -10.80 7.79 2.76
N ILE A 57 -10.04 8.21 1.74
CA ILE A 57 -9.20 7.31 0.94
C ILE A 57 -8.14 6.65 1.83
N TYR A 58 -7.43 7.43 2.65
CA TYR A 58 -6.45 6.91 3.59
C TYR A 58 -7.07 5.91 4.57
N GLY A 59 -8.14 6.31 5.27
CA GLY A 59 -8.77 5.50 6.31
C GLY A 59 -9.38 4.20 5.78
N ALA A 60 -10.08 4.27 4.64
CA ALA A 60 -10.66 3.09 4.00
C ALA A 60 -9.58 2.10 3.56
N THR A 61 -8.49 2.62 2.94
CA THR A 61 -7.41 1.77 2.45
C THR A 61 -6.61 1.16 3.60
N LYS A 62 -6.31 1.92 4.66
CA LYS A 62 -5.63 1.42 5.87
C LYS A 62 -6.42 0.28 6.51
N LYS A 63 -7.72 0.48 6.73
CA LYS A 63 -8.60 -0.55 7.30
C LYS A 63 -8.68 -1.79 6.42
N GLY A 64 -8.95 -1.63 5.12
CA GLY A 64 -9.10 -2.74 4.20
C GLY A 64 -7.81 -3.55 4.05
N THR A 65 -6.67 -2.87 3.95
CA THR A 65 -5.36 -3.52 3.84
C THR A 65 -5.00 -4.28 5.11
N LEU A 66 -5.26 -3.70 6.29
CA LEU A 66 -5.08 -4.38 7.57
C LEU A 66 -5.90 -5.67 7.64
N GLU A 67 -7.17 -5.62 7.26
CA GLU A 67 -8.07 -6.78 7.28
C GLU A 67 -7.60 -7.89 6.34
N VAL A 68 -7.34 -7.55 5.07
CA VAL A 68 -6.86 -8.52 4.07
C VAL A 68 -5.53 -9.13 4.50
N GLN A 69 -4.57 -8.31 4.90
CA GLN A 69 -3.25 -8.80 5.30
C GLN A 69 -3.32 -9.64 6.58
N SER A 70 -4.15 -9.27 7.55
CA SER A 70 -4.36 -10.08 8.77
C SER A 70 -4.97 -11.44 8.46
N ASN A 71 -5.90 -11.50 7.51
CA ASN A 71 -6.50 -12.76 7.07
C ASN A 71 -5.46 -13.65 6.36
N LEU A 72 -4.61 -13.09 5.50
CA LEU A 72 -3.52 -13.82 4.86
C LEU A 72 -2.49 -14.31 5.88
N ILE A 73 -2.07 -13.45 6.81
CA ILE A 73 -1.17 -13.80 7.92
C ILE A 73 -1.71 -15.01 8.69
N ARG A 74 -3.01 -15.00 9.04
CA ARG A 74 -3.67 -16.10 9.74
C ARG A 74 -3.75 -17.37 8.89
N ALA A 75 -4.17 -17.25 7.63
CA ALA A 75 -4.34 -18.38 6.71
C ALA A 75 -3.01 -19.11 6.46
N TYR A 76 -1.91 -18.36 6.33
CA TYR A 76 -0.58 -18.91 6.08
C TYR A 76 0.27 -19.08 7.35
N ARG A 77 -0.30 -18.81 8.54
CA ARG A 77 0.35 -18.97 9.86
C ARG A 77 1.71 -18.25 9.93
N VAL A 78 1.73 -17.02 9.44
CA VAL A 78 2.93 -16.18 9.41
C VAL A 78 3.33 -15.79 10.82
N THR A 79 4.62 -15.91 11.14
CA THR A 79 5.20 -15.49 12.42
C THR A 79 6.41 -14.60 12.18
N LEU A 80 6.75 -13.77 13.17
CA LEU A 80 7.97 -12.96 13.21
C LEU A 80 8.78 -13.33 14.46
N LYS A 81 10.12 -13.31 14.36
CA LYS A 81 11.00 -13.64 15.49
C LYS A 81 11.28 -12.46 16.43
N GLY A 82 10.88 -11.25 16.05
CA GLY A 82 11.09 -10.02 16.83
C GLY A 82 11.10 -8.76 15.97
N GLY A 83 11.62 -7.66 16.55
CA GLY A 83 11.66 -6.34 15.91
C GLY A 83 12.42 -6.33 14.58
N ASP A 84 13.61 -6.95 14.52
CA ASP A 84 14.41 -6.99 13.28
C ASP A 84 13.66 -7.66 12.11
N ASP A 85 12.90 -8.72 12.40
CA ASP A 85 12.07 -9.40 11.40
C ASP A 85 10.93 -8.49 10.92
N LEU A 86 10.30 -7.74 11.83
CA LEU A 86 9.29 -6.74 11.48
C LEU A 86 9.89 -5.65 10.58
N GLU A 87 11.03 -5.08 10.96
CA GLU A 87 11.69 -4.04 10.16
C GLU A 87 12.08 -4.55 8.77
N ASN A 88 12.56 -5.80 8.69
CA ASN A 88 12.83 -6.46 7.41
C ASN A 88 11.58 -6.60 6.56
N ARG A 89 10.43 -6.97 7.14
CA ARG A 89 9.15 -7.04 6.40
C ARG A 89 8.69 -5.67 5.92
N ILE A 90 8.72 -4.65 6.77
CA ILE A 90 8.29 -3.29 6.42
C ILE A 90 9.13 -2.73 5.27
N SER A 91 10.44 -2.96 5.27
CA SER A 91 11.35 -2.54 4.19
C SER A 91 11.06 -3.14 2.81
N ARG A 92 10.16 -4.12 2.73
CA ARG A 92 9.76 -4.75 1.46
C ARG A 92 8.41 -4.27 0.94
N PHE A 93 7.65 -3.49 1.71
CA PHE A 93 6.34 -3.01 1.27
C PHE A 93 6.35 -2.25 -0.07
N PRO A 94 7.37 -1.44 -0.39
CA PRO A 94 7.43 -0.78 -1.70
C PRO A 94 7.53 -1.78 -2.88
N LEU A 95 8.00 -3.01 -2.65
CA LEU A 95 8.03 -4.05 -3.68
C LEU A 95 6.63 -4.62 -3.95
N TYR A 96 5.76 -4.67 -2.93
CA TYR A 96 4.42 -5.25 -3.05
C TYR A 96 3.53 -4.42 -3.95
N ILE A 97 3.59 -3.09 -3.84
CA ILE A 97 2.80 -2.18 -4.67
C ILE A 97 3.13 -2.31 -6.17
N GLN A 98 4.33 -2.79 -6.52
CA GLN A 98 4.72 -3.01 -7.92
C GLN A 98 3.93 -4.17 -8.54
N THR A 99 3.60 -5.19 -7.75
CA THR A 99 2.79 -6.34 -8.19
C THR A 99 1.38 -5.90 -8.60
N PHE A 100 0.86 -4.86 -7.93
CA PHE A 100 -0.44 -4.27 -8.22
C PHE A 100 -0.38 -3.13 -9.25
N GLY A 101 0.78 -2.89 -9.87
CA GLY A 101 0.95 -1.87 -10.90
C GLY A 101 0.89 -0.43 -10.40
N HIS A 102 1.09 -0.19 -9.10
CA HIS A 102 0.99 1.16 -8.54
C HIS A 102 2.23 2.04 -8.77
N GLY A 103 3.34 1.47 -9.22
CA GLY A 103 4.58 2.16 -9.49
C GLY A 103 5.79 1.29 -9.18
N LYS A 104 6.99 1.86 -9.30
CA LYS A 104 8.25 1.20 -8.92
C LYS A 104 8.70 1.69 -7.55
N GLY A 105 8.60 0.83 -6.54
CA GLY A 105 8.87 1.17 -5.14
C GLY A 105 10.22 0.66 -4.65
N LYS A 106 10.86 1.43 -3.76
CA LYS A 106 12.01 0.97 -2.95
C LYS A 106 11.99 1.65 -1.58
N THR A 107 12.67 1.05 -0.62
CA THR A 107 12.97 1.71 0.66
C THR A 107 14.26 2.52 0.55
N ILE A 108 14.22 3.78 0.96
CA ILE A 108 15.38 4.68 1.04
C ILE A 108 16.01 4.61 2.43
N GLU A 109 15.19 4.64 3.48
CA GLU A 109 15.63 4.68 4.87
C GLU A 109 14.87 3.65 5.71
N ARG A 110 15.57 3.05 6.67
CA ARG A 110 15.07 2.01 7.57
C ARG A 110 15.45 2.37 9.01
N GLY A 111 14.54 2.10 9.94
CA GLY A 111 14.78 2.26 11.37
C GLY A 111 13.45 2.55 12.08
N LYS A 112 13.49 3.49 13.03
CA LYS A 112 12.27 3.91 13.74
C LYS A 112 11.22 4.51 12.80
N GLU A 113 11.66 5.24 11.78
CA GLU A 113 10.82 5.68 10.66
C GLU A 113 11.32 5.01 9.39
N PHE A 114 10.41 4.79 8.44
CA PHE A 114 10.75 4.28 7.13
C PHE A 114 10.44 5.33 6.08
N LEU A 115 11.39 5.51 5.16
CA LEU A 115 11.21 6.36 3.99
C LEU A 115 11.11 5.49 2.74
N PHE A 116 10.00 5.58 2.03
CA PHE A 116 9.76 4.86 0.79
C PHE A 116 9.77 5.82 -0.40
N GLU A 117 10.38 5.40 -1.50
CA GLU A 117 10.29 6.07 -2.79
C GLU A 117 9.40 5.26 -3.72
N VAL A 118 8.51 5.94 -4.44
CA VAL A 118 7.75 5.36 -5.54
C VAL A 118 7.93 6.20 -6.79
N LYS A 119 8.52 5.62 -7.83
CA LYS A 119 8.60 6.22 -9.18
C LYS A 119 7.41 5.77 -10.03
N ASN A 120 7.02 6.62 -10.98
CA ASN A 120 5.93 6.35 -11.92
C ASN A 120 4.64 5.93 -11.16
N SER A 121 4.30 6.67 -10.10
CA SER A 121 3.11 6.38 -9.31
C SER A 121 1.88 6.45 -10.20
N SER A 122 1.14 5.34 -10.29
CA SER A 122 -0.03 5.18 -11.15
C SER A 122 -1.05 6.31 -11.01
N ILE A 123 -1.28 6.81 -9.79
CA ILE A 123 -2.27 7.88 -9.56
C ILE A 123 -1.64 9.26 -9.73
N ALA A 124 -0.44 9.47 -9.19
CA ALA A 124 0.19 10.78 -9.27
C ALA A 124 0.55 11.19 -10.71
N GLU A 125 0.91 10.24 -11.57
CA GLU A 125 1.20 10.51 -12.99
C GLU A 125 -0.04 10.98 -13.75
N TYR A 126 -1.22 10.45 -13.44
CA TYR A 126 -2.47 10.89 -14.07
C TYR A 126 -2.96 12.21 -13.48
N LEU A 127 -2.77 12.43 -12.19
CA LEU A 127 -3.23 13.64 -11.52
C LEU A 127 -2.23 14.81 -11.61
N LYS A 128 -1.04 14.66 -12.19
CA LYS A 128 -0.09 15.78 -12.31
C LYS A 128 -0.62 16.97 -13.11
N GLU A 129 -1.48 16.72 -14.09
CA GLU A 129 -2.08 17.77 -14.91
C GLU A 129 -3.25 18.47 -14.22
N SER A 130 -3.76 17.93 -13.11
CA SER A 130 -4.85 18.54 -12.34
C SER A 130 -4.43 19.80 -11.58
N GLN A 131 -3.12 20.10 -11.51
CA GLN A 131 -2.56 21.29 -10.85
C GLN A 131 -3.01 21.48 -9.40
N LEU A 132 -3.37 20.39 -8.70
CA LEU A 132 -3.78 20.43 -7.29
C LEU A 132 -2.67 20.98 -6.38
N GLY A 133 -1.40 20.89 -6.79
CA GLY A 133 -0.25 21.43 -6.05
C GLY A 133 0.00 20.74 -4.70
N ARG A 134 -0.60 19.56 -4.49
CA ARG A 134 -0.60 18.83 -3.21
C ARG A 134 -0.39 17.32 -3.45
N PRO A 135 0.10 16.56 -2.44
CA PRO A 135 0.21 15.11 -2.51
C PRO A 135 -1.14 14.41 -2.69
N VAL A 136 -1.21 13.34 -3.47
CA VAL A 136 -2.50 12.68 -3.84
C VAL A 136 -2.52 11.16 -3.60
N CYS A 137 -1.40 10.54 -3.25
CA CYS A 137 -1.27 9.09 -3.13
C CYS A 137 -1.76 8.56 -1.77
N TYR A 138 -2.89 9.07 -1.28
CA TYR A 138 -3.47 8.69 0.02
C TYR A 138 -3.82 7.20 0.11
N PHE A 139 -4.14 6.57 -1.02
CA PHE A 139 -4.30 5.12 -1.10
C PHE A 139 -3.02 4.39 -0.70
N LEU A 140 -1.86 4.78 -1.25
CA LEU A 140 -0.58 4.15 -0.91
C LEU A 140 -0.17 4.42 0.54
N CYS A 141 -0.44 5.62 1.07
CA CYS A 141 -0.26 5.88 2.50
C CYS A 141 -1.08 4.90 3.35
N GLY A 142 -2.38 4.75 3.05
CA GLY A 142 -3.25 3.83 3.78
C GLY A 142 -2.78 2.38 3.63
N PHE A 143 -2.37 1.97 2.43
CA PHE A 143 -1.81 0.64 2.18
C PHE A 143 -0.57 0.37 3.05
N PHE A 144 0.42 1.27 3.06
CA PHE A 144 1.64 1.08 3.85
C PHE A 144 1.35 1.03 5.36
N ALA A 145 0.49 1.91 5.86
CA ALA A 145 0.09 1.92 7.26
C ALA A 145 -0.66 0.63 7.65
N GLY A 146 -1.63 0.19 6.84
CA GLY A 146 -2.40 -1.02 7.11
C GLY A 146 -1.55 -2.30 7.05
N MET A 147 -0.62 -2.38 6.09
CA MET A 147 0.36 -3.47 6.03
C MET A 147 1.25 -3.50 7.28
N ALA A 148 1.74 -2.33 7.71
CA ALA A 148 2.61 -2.22 8.88
C ALA A 148 1.89 -2.70 10.15
N GLU A 149 0.67 -2.23 10.39
CA GLU A 149 -0.14 -2.63 11.53
C GLU A 149 -0.42 -4.14 11.55
N ALA A 150 -0.71 -4.74 10.38
CA ALA A 150 -0.98 -6.18 10.29
C ALA A 150 0.22 -7.02 10.74
N TYR A 151 1.43 -6.63 10.36
CA TYR A 151 2.65 -7.33 10.79
C TYR A 151 3.07 -6.96 12.21
N ALA A 152 2.88 -5.72 12.63
CA ALA A 152 3.22 -5.26 13.98
C ALA A 152 2.39 -5.94 15.06
N ALA A 153 1.17 -6.40 14.73
CA ALA A 153 0.35 -7.23 15.62
C ALA A 153 0.96 -8.62 15.93
N LEU A 154 2.04 -9.02 15.24
CA LEU A 154 2.75 -10.29 15.49
C LEU A 154 3.92 -10.15 16.48
N VAL A 155 4.23 -8.93 16.94
CA VAL A 155 5.31 -8.66 17.89
C VAL A 155 4.77 -7.90 19.09
N GLU A 156 5.41 -8.06 20.24
CA GLU A 156 5.02 -7.42 21.50
C GLU A 156 6.08 -6.38 21.93
N PRO A 157 5.69 -5.14 22.30
CA PRO A 157 4.32 -4.61 22.24
C PRO A 157 3.86 -4.32 20.81
N ALA A 158 2.57 -4.54 20.54
CA ALA A 158 1.97 -4.15 19.27
C ALA A 158 2.14 -2.63 19.04
N THR A 159 2.61 -2.26 17.84
CA THR A 159 2.87 -0.87 17.47
C THR A 159 1.91 -0.43 16.36
N HIS A 160 1.33 0.76 16.50
CA HIS A 160 0.50 1.37 15.48
C HIS A 160 1.36 2.22 14.53
N TYR A 161 0.93 2.34 13.28
CA TYR A 161 1.69 3.05 12.25
C TYR A 161 0.82 4.00 11.46
N ASP A 162 1.36 5.17 11.17
CA ASP A 162 0.79 6.13 10.24
C ASP A 162 1.75 6.43 9.09
N CYS A 163 1.17 6.76 7.94
CA CYS A 163 1.94 7.07 6.75
C CYS A 163 1.49 8.39 6.13
N VAL A 164 2.46 9.23 5.77
CA VAL A 164 2.24 10.51 5.08
C VAL A 164 3.07 10.57 3.80
N GLU A 165 2.51 11.15 2.74
CA GLU A 165 3.24 11.42 1.50
C GLU A 165 3.96 12.77 1.65
N THR A 166 5.30 12.75 1.67
CA THR A 166 6.15 13.93 1.88
C THR A 166 6.53 14.63 0.57
N LYS A 167 6.56 13.89 -0.55
CA LYS A 167 6.77 14.40 -1.91
C LYS A 167 5.84 13.68 -2.87
N CYS A 168 5.37 14.36 -3.90
CA CYS A 168 4.46 13.77 -4.88
C CYS A 168 4.73 14.29 -6.30
N ILE A 169 4.63 13.39 -7.27
CA ILE A 169 4.72 13.73 -8.71
C ILE A 169 3.61 14.73 -9.09
N ALA A 170 2.40 14.56 -8.54
CA ALA A 170 1.30 15.47 -8.82
C ALA A 170 1.49 16.88 -8.23
N ALA A 171 2.41 17.03 -7.27
CA ALA A 171 2.84 18.30 -6.70
C ALA A 171 4.13 18.85 -7.35
N GLY A 172 4.60 18.24 -8.44
CA GLY A 172 5.77 18.70 -9.20
C GLY A 172 7.10 18.04 -8.81
N ALA A 173 7.11 17.04 -7.92
CA ALA A 173 8.32 16.27 -7.64
C ALA A 173 8.64 15.26 -8.74
N SER A 174 9.88 14.77 -8.80
CA SER A 174 10.28 13.72 -9.75
C SER A 174 9.87 12.30 -9.33
N ASN A 175 9.47 12.13 -8.07
CA ASN A 175 9.01 10.88 -7.47
C ASN A 175 8.06 11.17 -6.31
N CYS A 176 7.30 10.15 -5.92
CA CYS A 176 6.57 10.15 -4.67
C CYS A 176 7.48 9.65 -3.54
N GLU A 177 7.34 10.23 -2.35
CA GLU A 177 8.05 9.85 -1.14
C GLU A 177 7.05 9.71 0.01
N PHE A 178 7.19 8.63 0.78
CA PHE A 178 6.26 8.28 1.84
C PHE A 178 7.04 8.04 3.13
N LYS A 179 6.63 8.70 4.20
CA LYS A 179 7.17 8.48 5.53
C LYS A 179 6.18 7.64 6.34
N LEU A 180 6.63 6.47 6.77
CA LEU A 180 5.89 5.59 7.67
C LEU A 180 6.53 5.65 9.05
N SER A 181 5.74 5.99 10.06
CA SER A 181 6.21 6.20 11.43
C SER A 181 5.29 5.52 12.44
N PRO A 182 5.83 5.01 13.57
CA PRO A 182 5.02 4.64 14.71
C PRO A 182 4.17 5.81 15.19
N SER A 183 2.89 5.56 15.49
CA SER A 183 1.93 6.55 16.00
C SER A 183 1.79 6.48 17.52
#